data_AF-A0A959UUQ2-F1
#
_entry.id   AF-A0A959UUQ2-F1
#
_cell.length_a   1.000
_cell.length_b   1.000
_cell.length_c   1.000
_cell.angle_alpha   90.00
_cell.angle_beta   90.00
_cell.angle_gamma   90.00
#
_symmetry.space_group_name_H-M   'P 1'
#
loop_
_entity.id
_entity.type
_entity.pdbx_description
1 polymer ?
#
loop_
_entity_poly.entity_id
_entity_poly.type
_entity_poly.pdbx_seq_one_letter_code
_entity_poly.pdbx_strand_id
1 'polypeptide(L)'
;MAKHERYSAYTYSGFPWLGDIPEHWGLLPIKRVSTKIGSGKTPKGGSTIYTDSGVLFIRSQNVYDSGLLLDDVVFISEDIHSSMKGTEVYPDDLLLNITGASIGRTTIAPMN
;
A
#
# COMPACT_ATOMS: atom_id res chain seq x y z
N MET A 1 -24.56 -13.14 5.16
CA MET A 1 -23.83 -11.90 5.51
C MET A 1 -23.93 -11.72 7.01
N ALA A 2 -22.81 -11.62 7.73
CA ALA A 2 -22.86 -11.37 9.17
C ALA A 2 -23.46 -9.98 9.41
N LYS A 3 -24.52 -9.92 10.23
CA LYS A 3 -25.14 -8.64 10.62
C LYS A 3 -24.33 -8.11 11.79
N HIS A 4 -23.35 -7.25 11.50
CA HIS A 4 -22.60 -6.58 12.55
C HIS A 4 -23.55 -5.69 13.36
N GLU A 5 -23.57 -5.88 14.68
CA GLU A 5 -24.33 -5.02 15.58
C GLU A 5 -23.73 -3.61 15.58
N ARG A 6 -24.59 -2.59 15.61
CA ARG A 6 -24.14 -1.21 15.75
C ARG A 6 -23.56 -1.02 17.15
N TYR A 7 -22.58 -0.11 17.26
CA TYR A 7 -22.09 0.30 18.57
C TYR A 7 -23.20 0.99 19.38
N SER A 8 -23.12 0.91 20.71
CA SER A 8 -24.15 1.43 21.61
C SER A 8 -24.26 2.95 21.63
N ALA A 9 -23.19 3.66 21.25
CA ALA A 9 -23.12 5.11 21.27
C ALA A 9 -22.13 5.66 20.23
N TYR A 10 -22.40 6.86 19.73
CA TYR A 10 -21.63 7.55 18.71
C TYR A 10 -21.49 9.04 19.05
N THR A 11 -20.37 9.65 18.64
CA THR A 11 -20.09 11.07 18.79
C THR A 11 -19.60 11.66 17.48
N TYR A 12 -19.88 12.94 17.24
CA TYR A 12 -19.46 13.63 16.03
C TYR A 12 -17.92 13.75 15.99
N SER A 13 -17.31 13.23 14.94
CA SER A 13 -15.85 13.17 14.79
C SER A 13 -15.17 14.54 14.65
N GLY A 14 -15.94 15.61 14.40
CA GLY A 14 -15.41 16.91 13.99
C GLY A 14 -15.17 17.05 12.48
N PHE A 15 -15.31 15.96 11.71
CA PHE A 15 -15.08 15.93 10.26
C PHE A 15 -16.36 15.55 9.50
N PRO A 16 -16.95 16.47 8.71
CA PRO A 16 -18.22 16.21 8.03
C PRO A 16 -18.19 14.99 7.08
N TRP A 17 -17.06 14.72 6.44
CA TRP A 17 -16.89 13.59 5.53
C TRP A 17 -16.80 12.24 6.23
N LEU A 18 -16.49 12.22 7.54
CA LEU A 18 -16.40 11.02 8.35
C LEU A 18 -17.69 10.78 9.15
N GLY A 19 -18.38 11.86 9.55
CA GLY A 19 -19.62 11.79 10.31
C GLY A 19 -19.40 11.39 11.77
N ASP A 20 -20.37 10.68 12.33
CA ASP A 20 -20.32 10.20 13.71
C ASP A 20 -19.52 8.88 13.80
N ILE A 21 -18.68 8.79 14.83
CA ILE A 21 -17.86 7.60 15.12
C ILE A 21 -18.23 7.02 16.48
N PRO A 22 -17.93 5.75 16.75
CA PRO A 22 -18.19 5.17 18.06
C PRO A 22 -17.50 5.95 19.18
N GLU A 23 -18.19 6.21 20.30
CA GLU A 23 -17.65 7.08 21.38
C GLU A 23 -16.30 6.61 21.95
N HIS A 24 -16.03 5.31 21.92
CA HIS A 24 -14.80 4.73 22.45
C HIS A 24 -13.63 4.73 21.44
N TRP A 25 -13.84 5.17 20.20
CA TRP A 25 -12.79 5.23 19.19
C TRP A 25 -11.92 6.48 19.36
N GLY A 26 -10.60 6.29 19.29
CA GLY A 26 -9.66 7.38 19.12
C GLY A 26 -9.51 7.77 17.64
N LEU A 27 -9.32 9.07 17.36
CA LEU A 27 -8.99 9.57 16.02
C LEU A 27 -7.51 9.92 15.93
N LEU A 28 -6.80 9.25 15.03
CA LEU A 28 -5.40 9.51 14.76
C LEU A 28 -5.15 9.59 13.25
N PRO A 29 -4.31 10.53 12.78
CA PRO A 29 -3.82 10.49 11.40
C PRO A 29 -2.93 9.26 11.21
N ILE A 30 -2.97 8.63 10.03
CA ILE A 30 -2.22 7.41 9.70
C ILE A 30 -0.72 7.53 10.04
N LYS A 31 -0.11 8.70 9.81
CA LYS A 31 1.29 8.97 10.15
C LYS A 31 1.67 8.77 11.63
N ARG A 32 0.70 8.73 12.55
CA ARG A 32 0.94 8.46 13.98
C ARG A 32 0.91 6.97 14.32
N VAL A 33 0.42 6.13 13.42
CA VAL A 33 0.29 4.67 13.59
C VAL A 33 1.10 3.88 12.56
N SER A 34 1.86 4.56 11.71
CA SER A 34 2.76 3.96 10.73
C SER A 34 4.21 4.25 11.07
N THR A 35 5.09 3.27 10.88
CA THR A 35 6.54 3.43 11.03
C THR A 35 7.16 4.23 9.90
N LYS A 36 6.58 4.13 8.69
CA LYS A 36 7.01 4.82 7.48
C LYS A 36 5.81 4.99 6.54
N ILE A 37 5.77 6.11 5.83
CA ILE A 37 4.83 6.34 4.72
C ILE A 37 5.65 6.86 3.55
N GLY A 38 5.55 6.22 2.40
CA GLY A 38 6.25 6.61 1.19
C GLY A 38 5.58 6.04 -0.05
N SER A 39 5.85 6.65 -1.19
CA SER A 39 5.42 6.14 -2.49
C SER A 39 6.55 5.36 -3.16
N GLY A 40 6.19 4.38 -3.98
CA GLY A 40 7.13 3.81 -4.95
C GLY A 40 7.67 4.88 -5.91
N LYS A 41 8.69 4.52 -6.68
CA LYS A 41 9.34 5.41 -7.65
C LYS A 41 9.53 4.65 -8.96
N THR A 42 9.25 5.29 -10.09
CA THR A 42 9.65 4.75 -11.40
C THR A 42 11.12 5.10 -11.65
N PRO A 43 12.01 4.12 -11.81
CA PRO A 43 13.40 4.40 -12.10
C PRO A 43 13.57 5.07 -13.48
N LYS A 44 14.65 5.86 -13.65
CA LYS A 44 14.93 6.57 -14.90
C LYS A 44 15.12 5.53 -16.02
N GLY A 45 14.40 5.69 -17.13
CA GLY A 45 14.35 4.71 -18.23
C GLY A 45 13.05 3.89 -18.27
N GLY A 46 12.28 3.86 -17.17
CA GLY A 46 10.99 3.18 -17.16
C GLY A 46 11.13 1.68 -17.48
N SER A 47 10.42 1.18 -18.49
CA SER A 47 10.44 -0.25 -18.81
C SER A 47 11.71 -0.73 -19.52
N THR A 48 12.55 0.15 -20.06
CA THR A 48 13.75 -0.25 -20.82
C THR A 48 14.89 -0.77 -19.94
N ILE A 49 14.79 -0.56 -18.63
CA ILE A 49 15.77 -0.99 -17.63
C ILE A 49 15.31 -2.22 -16.85
N TYR A 50 14.12 -2.74 -17.17
CA TYR A 50 13.64 -3.98 -16.59
C TYR A 50 14.46 -5.16 -17.10
N THR A 51 14.73 -6.09 -16.22
CA THR A 51 15.50 -7.31 -16.48
C THR A 51 14.67 -8.54 -16.12
N ASP A 52 15.08 -9.70 -16.63
CA ASP A 52 14.45 -10.99 -16.33
C ASP A 52 14.91 -11.59 -14.98
N SER A 53 15.89 -10.96 -14.32
CA SER A 53 16.43 -11.37 -13.02
C SER A 53 17.00 -10.18 -12.25
N GLY A 54 17.11 -10.31 -10.92
CA GLY A 54 17.61 -9.26 -10.04
C GLY A 54 16.68 -9.05 -8.84
N VAL A 55 16.49 -7.80 -8.44
CA VAL A 55 15.57 -7.43 -7.37
C VAL A 55 14.16 -7.30 -7.93
N LEU A 56 13.19 -7.99 -7.34
CA LEU A 56 11.79 -7.92 -7.73
C LEU A 56 11.28 -6.47 -7.65
N PHE A 57 10.72 -5.97 -8.75
CA PHE A 57 10.18 -4.62 -8.82
C PHE A 57 8.65 -4.64 -8.89
N ILE A 58 8.03 -4.38 -7.74
CA ILE A 58 6.57 -4.35 -7.60
C ILE A 58 6.02 -3.09 -8.29
N ARG A 59 5.11 -3.28 -9.24
CA ARG A 59 4.38 -2.22 -9.95
C ARG A 59 2.92 -2.18 -9.49
N SER A 60 2.21 -1.08 -9.77
CA SER A 60 0.78 -0.96 -9.42
C SER A 60 -0.09 -2.07 -10.01
N GLN A 61 0.29 -2.61 -11.19
CA GLN A 61 -0.37 -3.74 -11.83
C GLN A 61 -0.20 -5.07 -11.08
N ASN A 62 0.76 -5.19 -10.17
CA ASN A 62 0.95 -6.38 -9.36
C ASN A 62 0.10 -6.37 -8.08
N VAL A 63 -0.48 -5.21 -7.70
CA VAL A 63 -1.24 -5.04 -6.46
C VAL A 63 -2.75 -5.20 -6.70
N TYR A 64 -3.34 -6.23 -6.07
CA TYR A 64 -4.77 -6.51 -6.07
C TYR A 64 -5.30 -6.70 -4.65
N ASP A 65 -6.60 -6.53 -4.45
CA ASP A 65 -7.23 -6.75 -3.13
C ASP A 65 -7.16 -8.22 -2.66
N SER A 66 -6.87 -9.14 -3.57
CA SER A 66 -6.65 -10.56 -3.28
C SER A 66 -5.18 -10.92 -2.98
N GLY A 67 -4.25 -9.97 -3.07
CA GLY A 67 -2.82 -10.24 -2.91
C GLY A 67 -1.94 -9.62 -4.00
N LEU A 68 -0.67 -10.03 -4.00
CA LEU A 68 0.27 -9.72 -5.08
C LEU A 68 0.15 -10.73 -6.22
N LEU A 69 -0.05 -10.24 -7.44
CA LEU A 69 0.00 -11.03 -8.66
C LEU A 69 1.44 -11.04 -9.21
N LEU A 70 2.07 -12.21 -9.15
CA LEU A 70 3.50 -12.37 -9.45
C LEU A 70 3.81 -12.99 -10.83
N ASP A 71 2.80 -13.22 -11.68
CA ASP A 71 2.99 -13.86 -12.99
C ASP A 71 3.67 -12.96 -14.04
N ASP A 72 3.45 -11.64 -13.99
CA ASP A 72 4.07 -10.62 -14.87
C ASP A 72 4.90 -9.63 -14.04
N VAL A 73 5.87 -10.18 -13.32
CA VAL A 73 6.84 -9.40 -12.57
C VAL A 73 8.03 -9.04 -13.42
N VAL A 74 8.65 -7.93 -13.06
CA VAL A 74 9.90 -7.47 -13.66
C VAL A 74 10.92 -7.28 -12.57
N PHE A 75 12.19 -7.35 -12.94
CA PHE A 75 13.29 -7.14 -12.03
C PHE A 75 14.06 -5.87 -12.41
N ILE A 76 14.80 -5.35 -11.44
CA ILE A 76 15.76 -4.26 -11.62
C ILE A 76 17.13 -4.70 -11.08
N SER A 77 18.19 -4.06 -11.56
CA SER A 77 19.53 -4.32 -11.04
C SER A 77 19.70 -3.82 -9.60
N GLU A 78 20.67 -4.38 -8.90
CA GLU A 78 21.03 -3.99 -7.53
C GLU A 78 21.42 -2.51 -7.43
N ASP A 79 22.09 -1.97 -8.46
CA ASP A 79 22.45 -0.55 -8.52
C ASP A 79 21.22 0.36 -8.56
N ILE A 80 20.20 -0.03 -9.35
CA ILE A 80 18.94 0.73 -9.43
C ILE A 80 18.22 0.63 -8.08
N HIS A 81 18.08 -0.57 -7.53
CA HIS A 81 17.48 -0.78 -6.20
C HIS A 81 18.17 0.07 -5.14
N SER A 82 19.50 0.04 -5.08
CA SER A 82 20.31 0.82 -4.15
C SER A 82 20.07 2.32 -4.27
N SER A 83 19.88 2.85 -5.49
CA SER A 83 19.57 4.27 -5.73
C SER A 83 18.19 4.71 -5.23
N MET A 84 17.31 3.75 -4.93
CA MET A 84 15.94 3.97 -4.47
C MET A 84 15.60 3.15 -3.22
N LYS A 85 16.59 2.84 -2.39
CA LYS A 85 16.46 2.02 -1.17
C LYS A 85 15.32 2.44 -0.23
N GLY A 86 14.96 3.72 -0.23
CA GLY A 86 13.80 4.23 0.50
C GLY A 86 12.43 3.67 0.06
N THR A 87 12.33 2.96 -1.07
CA THR A 87 11.09 2.34 -1.57
C THR A 87 11.05 0.83 -1.38
N GLU A 88 12.01 0.25 -0.65
CA GLU A 88 12.00 -1.17 -0.31
C GLU A 88 10.73 -1.52 0.48
N VAL A 89 10.16 -2.68 0.14
CA VAL A 89 8.96 -3.25 0.74
C VAL A 89 9.37 -4.38 1.66
N TYR A 90 8.84 -4.38 2.88
CA TYR A 90 9.05 -5.41 3.88
C TYR A 90 7.76 -6.20 4.11
N PRO A 91 7.87 -7.42 4.67
CA PRO A 91 6.70 -8.14 5.14
C PRO A 91 5.82 -7.28 6.05
N ASP A 92 4.50 -7.46 5.97
CA ASP A 92 3.48 -6.70 6.68
C ASP A 92 3.32 -5.21 6.25
N ASP A 93 4.07 -4.73 5.25
CA ASP A 93 3.80 -3.42 4.66
C ASP A 93 2.43 -3.39 3.98
N LEU A 94 1.69 -2.30 4.20
CA LEU A 94 0.45 -2.02 3.49
C LEU A 94 0.75 -1.34 2.14
N LEU A 95 0.50 -2.03 1.04
CA LEU A 95 0.65 -1.52 -0.30
C LEU A 95 -0.66 -0.92 -0.79
N LEU A 96 -0.63 0.32 -1.26
CA LEU A 96 -1.80 1.06 -1.76
C LEU A 96 -1.51 1.65 -3.14
N ASN A 97 -2.37 1.33 -4.11
CA ASN A 97 -2.37 1.99 -5.40
C ASN A 97 -2.99 3.39 -5.30
N ILE A 98 -2.20 4.42 -5.55
CA ILE A 98 -2.61 5.84 -5.42
C ILE A 98 -2.88 6.55 -6.76
N THR A 99 -2.54 5.94 -7.90
CA THR A 99 -2.73 6.51 -9.24
C THR A 99 -3.14 5.46 -10.27
N GLY A 100 -3.74 5.89 -11.39
CA GLY A 100 -4.11 5.03 -12.53
C GLY A 100 -5.48 4.35 -12.40
N ALA A 101 -5.75 3.38 -13.27
CA ALA A 101 -7.03 2.66 -13.31
C ALA A 101 -7.27 1.75 -12.09
N SER A 102 -6.25 1.54 -11.25
CA SER A 102 -6.26 0.65 -10.09
C SER A 102 -6.25 1.37 -8.74
N ILE A 103 -6.57 2.67 -8.71
CA ILE A 103 -6.64 3.47 -7.46
C ILE A 103 -7.50 2.76 -6.42
N GLY A 104 -6.99 2.70 -5.18
CA GLY A 104 -7.68 2.12 -4.03
C GLY A 104 -7.41 0.64 -3.81
N ARG A 105 -6.85 -0.08 -4.79
CA ARG A 105 -6.43 -1.47 -4.56
C ARG A 105 -5.37 -1.52 -3.48
N THR A 106 -5.55 -2.45 -2.55
CA THR A 106 -4.73 -2.53 -1.34
C THR A 106 -4.43 -3.98 -0.99
N THR A 107 -3.18 -4.28 -0.62
CA THR A 107 -2.82 -5.59 -0.07
C THR A 107 -1.74 -5.44 0.99
N ILE A 108 -1.62 -6.46 1.84
CA ILE A 108 -0.49 -6.62 2.74
C ILE A 108 0.62 -7.36 1.96
N ALA A 109 1.86 -6.90 2.13
CA ALA A 109 3.04 -7.61 1.62
C ALA A 109 3.23 -8.93 2.39
N PRO A 110 3.38 -10.08 1.70
CA PRO A 110 3.39 -11.39 2.35
C PRO A 110 4.61 -11.56 3.27
N MET A 111 4.41 -12.37 4.32
CA MET A 111 5.51 -12.99 5.06
C MET A 111 6.15 -14.03 4.14
N ASN A 112 7.47 -13.92 3.90
CA ASN A 112 8.23 -14.83 3.04
C ASN A 112 7.97 -16.31 3.34
#